data_AF-A0A0F8YB28-F1
#
_entry.id   AF-A0A0F8YB28-F1
#
_cell.length_a   1.000
_cell.length_b   1.000
_cell.length_c   1.000
_cell.angle_alpha   90.00
_cell.angle_beta   90.00
_cell.angle_gamma   90.00
#
_symmetry.space_group_name_H-M   'P 1'
#
loop_
_entity.id
_entity.type
_entity.pdbx_description
1 polymer ?
#
loop_
_entity_poly.entity_id
_entity_poly.type
_entity_poly.pdbx_seq_one_letter_code
_entity_poly.pdbx_strand_id
1 'polypeptide(L)' 'FEGVDVKKIAKTLKNELACGGTFKGNTIELQGDHVKKVGPKLIELGFDEDSISN' A
#
# COMPACT_ATOMS: atom_id res chain seq x y z
N PHE A 1 0.14 2.10 -17.06
CA PHE A 1 0.38 1.41 -15.76
C PHE A 1 0.20 -0.10 -15.92
N GLU A 2 0.91 -0.74 -16.86
CA GLU A 2 0.91 -2.20 -17.00
C GLU A 2 2.17 -2.71 -16.28
N GLY A 3 2.03 -3.24 -15.06
CA GLY A 3 3.16 -3.80 -14.31
C GLY A 3 3.09 -3.65 -12.78
N VAL A 4 2.08 -2.95 -12.25
CA VAL A 4 1.92 -2.80 -10.80
C VAL A 4 1.14 -4.01 -10.25
N ASP A 5 1.86 -4.98 -9.70
CA ASP A 5 1.27 -6.13 -9.01
C ASP A 5 0.66 -5.69 -7.67
N VAL A 6 -0.58 -5.20 -7.70
CA VAL A 6 -1.29 -4.72 -6.50
C VAL A 6 -1.39 -5.81 -5.42
N LYS A 7 -1.46 -7.08 -5.84
CA LYS A 7 -1.40 -8.24 -4.93
C LYS A 7 -0.08 -8.34 -4.17
N LYS A 8 1.04 -8.07 -4.84
CA LYS A 8 2.39 -8.06 -4.24
C LYS A 8 2.53 -6.89 -3.29
N ILE A 9 2.08 -5.70 -3.71
CA ILE A 9 2.07 -4.49 -2.86
C ILE A 9 1.23 -4.72 -1.60
N ALA A 10 0.01 -5.27 -1.74
CA ALA A 10 -0.84 -5.59 -0.59
C ALA A 10 -0.15 -6.56 0.38
N LYS A 11 0.57 -7.56 -0.14
CA LYS A 11 1.31 -8.51 0.70
C LYS A 11 2.47 -7.83 1.43
N THR A 12 3.22 -6.97 0.74
CA THR A 12 4.32 -6.20 1.34
C THR A 12 3.80 -5.26 2.42
N LEU A 13 2.77 -4.45 2.12
CA LEU A 13 2.19 -3.51 3.08
C LEU A 13 1.67 -4.22 4.33
N LYS A 14 1.00 -5.36 4.19
CA LYS A 14 0.53 -6.15 5.35
C LYS A 14 1.66 -6.70 6.21
N ASN A 15 2.76 -7.12 5.59
CA ASN A 15 3.93 -7.64 6.31
C ASN A 15 4.65 -6.51 7.07
N GLU A 16 4.87 -5.38 6.40
CA GLU A 16 5.57 -4.21 6.95
C GLU A 16 4.77 -3.51 8.06
N LEU A 17 3.45 -3.40 7.88
CA LEU A 17 2.58 -2.76 8.86
C LEU A 17 2.17 -3.70 9.99
N ALA A 18 2.51 -4.99 9.88
CA ALA A 18 2.08 -6.05 10.78
C ALA A 18 0.56 -6.09 11.01
N CYS A 19 -0.20 -5.79 9.95
CA CYS A 19 -1.65 -5.60 10.03
C CYS A 19 -2.44 -6.54 9.13
N GLY A 20 -3.65 -6.83 9.57
CA GLY A 20 -4.67 -7.46 8.75
C GLY A 20 -5.06 -6.55 7.59
N GLY A 21 -5.43 -7.17 6.47
CA GLY A 21 -5.88 -6.42 5.30
C GLY A 21 -6.28 -7.33 4.15
N THR A 22 -7.13 -6.80 3.29
CA THR A 22 -7.63 -7.49 2.10
C THR A 22 -7.32 -6.68 0.86
N PHE A 23 -7.39 -7.34 -0.28
CA PHE A 23 -7.29 -6.71 -1.58
C PHE A 23 -8.54 -7.09 -2.38
N LYS A 24 -9.29 -6.10 -2.83
CA LYS A 24 -10.51 -6.26 -3.62
C LYS A 24 -10.38 -5.46 -4.91
N GLY A 25 -10.32 -6.18 -6.05
CA GLY A 25 -10.29 -5.56 -7.37
C GLY A 25 -8.99 -4.79 -7.61
N ASN A 26 -9.03 -3.46 -7.45
CA ASN A 26 -7.86 -2.57 -7.56
C ASN A 26 -7.56 -1.83 -6.24
N THR A 27 -8.25 -2.17 -5.16
CA THR A 27 -8.16 -1.47 -3.87
C THR A 27 -7.56 -2.38 -2.81
N ILE A 28 -6.61 -1.84 -2.03
CA ILE A 28 -6.02 -2.50 -0.86
C ILE A 28 -6.65 -1.87 0.38
N GLU A 29 -7.19 -2.69 1.27
CA GLU A 29 -7.77 -2.26 2.54
C GLU A 29 -6.90 -2.81 3.67
N LEU A 30 -6.42 -1.93 4.55
CA LEU A 30 -5.57 -2.26 5.70
C LEU A 30 -6.30 -1.87 6.99
N GLN A 31 -6.23 -2.73 8.00
CA GLN A 31 -6.85 -2.47 9.31
C GLN A 31 -5.94 -1.60 10.17
N GLY A 32 -6.51 -0.60 10.84
CA GLY A 32 -5.80 0.32 11.72
C GLY A 32 -5.42 1.65 11.06
N ASP A 33 -4.91 2.59 11.88
CA ASP A 33 -4.44 3.89 11.40
C ASP A 33 -2.96 3.79 10.99
N HIS A 34 -2.73 3.53 9.71
CA HIS A 34 -1.39 3.38 9.14
C HIS A 34 -1.07 4.41 8.06
N VAL A 35 -1.89 5.46 7.93
CA VAL A 35 -1.75 6.48 6.88
C VAL A 35 -0.34 7.09 6.89
N LYS A 36 0.18 7.36 8.10
CA LYS A 36 1.55 7.89 8.33
C LYS A 36 2.68 6.91 8.00
N LYS A 37 2.42 5.61 8.00
CA LYS A 37 3.40 4.56 7.69
C LYS A 37 3.32 4.10 6.23
N VAL A 38 2.13 4.17 5.62
CA VAL A 38 1.86 3.77 4.24
C VAL A 38 2.52 4.72 3.26
N GLY A 39 2.41 6.03 3.46
CA GLY A 39 2.99 7.06 2.57
C GLY A 39 4.46 6.78 2.21
N PRO A 40 5.40 6.77 3.18
CA PRO A 40 6.81 6.50 2.90
C PRO A 40 7.03 5.11 2.27
N LYS A 41 6.23 4.10 2.64
CA LYS A 41 6.34 2.76 2.06
C LYS A 41 5.95 2.71 0.59
N LEU A 42 4.92 3.47 0.19
CA LEU A 42 4.53 3.60 -1.21
C LEU A 42 5.65 4.31 -2.01
N ILE A 43 6.28 5.34 -1.45
CA ILE A 43 7.44 5.99 -2.08
C ILE A 43 8.59 4.99 -2.27
N GLU A 44 8.92 4.18 -1.26
CA GLU A 44 9.92 3.10 -1.38
C GLU A 44 9.57 2.05 -2.45
N LEU A 45 8.28 1.83 -2.69
CA LEU A 45 7.78 0.92 -3.73
C LEU A 45 7.80 1.55 -5.13
N GLY A 46 8.21 2.82 -5.25
CA GLY A 46 8.34 3.54 -6.51
C GLY A 46 7.08 4.33 -6.91
N PHE A 47 6.17 4.59 -5.98
CA PHE A 47 5.05 5.50 -6.22
C PHE A 47 5.49 6.96 -6.02
N ASP A 48 5.05 7.85 -6.89
CA ASP A 48 5.29 9.28 -6.75
C ASP A 48 4.61 9.82 -5.48
N GLU A 49 5.36 10.59 -4.69
CA GLU A 49 4.84 11.26 -3.49
C GLU A 49 3.67 12.19 -3.82
N ASP A 50 3.71 12.85 -4.97
CA ASP A 50 2.63 13.74 -5.45
C ASP A 50 1.31 12.97 -5.71
N SER A 51 1.41 11.68 -6.04
CA SER A 51 0.24 10.81 -6.21
C SER A 51 -0.32 10.27 -4.88
N ILE A 52 0.33 10.55 -3.74
CA ILE A 52 -0.08 10.11 -2.41
C ILE A 52 -0.82 11.27 -1.73
N SER A 53 -2.12 11.10 -1.52
CA SER A 53 -2.95 12.04 -0.77
C SER A 53 -3.21 11.52 0.65
N ASN A 54 -3.30 12.43 1.62
CA ASN A 54 -3.53 12.14 3.05
C ASN A 54 -4.90 12.62 3.52
#